data_AF-A0A6A0QX52-F1
#
_entry.id   AF-A0A6A0QX52-F1
#
_cell.length_a   1.000
_cell.length_b   1.000
_cell.length_c   1.000
_cell.angle_alpha   90.00
_cell.angle_beta   90.00
_cell.angle_gamma   90.00
#
_symmetry.space_group_name_H-M   'P 1'
#
loop_
_entity.id
_entity.type
_entity.pdbx_description
1 polymer ?
#
loop_
_entity_poly.entity_id
_entity_poly.type
_entity_poly.pdbx_seq_one_letter_code
_entity_poly.pdbx_strand_id
1 'polypeptide(L)'
;ITKGCNPPDNDRFCPEDPVTRGAMAAFLNRALDLDPTGTDFFIDDDASVFEGDINRLAAAGITLGCNPPTNDQYCPNSLVTRAEMATFLARALELDI
;
A
#
# COMPACT_ATOMS: atom_id res chain seq x y z
N ILE A 1 -2.28 10.92 -7.35
CA ILE A 1 -1.56 9.97 -6.47
C ILE A 1 -2.14 9.99 -5.05
N THR A 2 -1.89 11.04 -4.26
CA THR A 2 -2.57 11.22 -2.95
C THR A 2 -3.99 11.76 -3.15
N LYS A 3 -4.86 11.56 -2.15
CA LYS A 3 -6.23 12.11 -2.11
C LYS A 3 -6.44 13.15 -0.99
N GLY A 4 -5.39 13.58 -0.29
CA GLY A 4 -5.50 14.49 0.86
C GLY A 4 -5.73 13.76 2.20
N CYS A 5 -6.00 14.54 3.25
CA CYS A 5 -5.99 14.08 4.66
C CYS A 5 -7.20 14.50 5.52
N ASN A 6 -8.09 15.37 5.03
CA ASN A 6 -9.21 15.91 5.82
C ASN A 6 -10.57 15.52 5.24
N PRO A 7 -10.99 14.25 5.36
CA PRO A 7 -12.30 13.83 4.88
C PRO A 7 -13.44 14.55 5.62
N PRO A 8 -14.58 14.82 4.95
CA PRO A 8 -14.85 14.45 3.56
C PRO A 8 -14.24 15.39 2.51
N ASP A 9 -13.84 16.61 2.90
CA ASP A 9 -13.46 17.69 1.98
C ASP A 9 -12.18 17.38 1.19
N ASN A 10 -11.18 16.80 1.86
CA ASN A 10 -9.91 16.39 1.26
C ASN A 10 -9.17 17.51 0.48
N ASP A 11 -9.31 18.76 0.93
CA ASP A 11 -8.69 19.94 0.34
C ASP A 11 -7.30 20.29 0.93
N ARG A 12 -6.83 19.51 1.91
CA ARG A 12 -5.49 19.63 2.50
C ARG A 12 -4.59 18.47 2.07
N PHE A 13 -3.32 18.79 1.81
CA PHE A 13 -2.31 17.79 1.46
C PHE A 13 -1.71 17.07 2.69
N CYS A 14 -1.57 17.77 3.82
CA CYS A 14 -0.89 17.31 5.04
C CYS A 14 0.53 16.72 4.80
N PRO A 15 1.51 17.56 4.43
CA PRO A 15 2.86 17.08 4.09
C PRO A 15 3.63 16.51 5.27
N GLU A 16 3.30 16.88 6.51
CA GLU A 16 3.95 16.34 7.72
C GLU A 16 3.30 15.05 8.25
N ASP A 17 2.13 14.65 7.74
CA ASP A 17 1.46 13.45 8.22
C ASP A 17 2.20 12.18 7.78
N PRO A 18 2.37 11.20 8.67
CA PRO A 18 3.01 9.95 8.31
C PRO A 18 2.10 9.12 7.39
N VAL A 19 2.73 8.36 6.51
CA VAL A 19 2.03 7.49 5.55
C VAL A 19 1.83 6.10 6.15
N THR A 20 0.58 5.63 6.17
CA THR A 20 0.26 4.24 6.52
C THR A 20 0.54 3.31 5.34
N ARG A 21 0.70 2.02 5.61
CA ARG A 21 0.90 1.00 4.57
C ARG A 21 -0.28 0.99 3.57
N GLY A 22 -1.52 1.07 4.05
CA GLY A 22 -2.69 1.15 3.17
C GLY A 22 -2.67 2.40 2.27
N ALA A 23 -2.27 3.56 2.80
CA ALA A 23 -2.10 4.75 1.98
C ALA A 23 -0.98 4.60 0.94
N MET A 24 0.14 3.95 1.30
CA MET A 24 1.23 3.64 0.37
C MET A 24 0.75 2.72 -0.78
N ALA A 25 -0.05 1.68 -0.47
CA ALA A 25 -0.65 0.84 -1.51
C ALA A 25 -1.47 1.67 -2.50
N ALA A 26 -2.34 2.54 -1.99
CA ALA A 26 -3.14 3.42 -2.81
C ALA A 26 -2.30 4.39 -3.67
N PHE A 27 -1.18 4.88 -3.16
CA PHE A 27 -0.29 5.77 -3.92
C PHE A 27 0.38 5.03 -5.07
N LEU A 28 0.93 3.84 -4.80
CA LEU A 28 1.61 3.04 -5.82
C LEU A 28 0.64 2.51 -6.87
N ASN A 29 -0.52 2.00 -6.47
CA ASN A 29 -1.53 1.56 -7.43
C ASN A 29 -1.95 2.70 -8.35
N ARG A 30 -2.24 3.90 -7.82
CA ARG A 30 -2.62 5.06 -8.65
C ARG A 30 -1.48 5.62 -9.50
N ALA A 31 -0.23 5.40 -9.12
CA ALA A 31 0.93 5.83 -9.88
C ALA A 31 1.21 4.91 -11.07
N LEU A 32 0.99 3.62 -10.86
CA LEU A 32 1.36 2.56 -11.81
C LEU A 32 0.17 2.04 -12.62
N ASP A 33 -1.06 2.38 -12.21
CA ASP A 33 -2.31 1.86 -12.77
C ASP A 33 -2.33 0.33 -12.83
N LEU A 34 -2.08 -0.31 -11.67
CA LEU A 34 -1.92 -1.76 -11.60
C LEU A 34 -3.24 -2.49 -11.95
N ASP A 35 -3.11 -3.62 -12.64
CA ASP A 35 -4.26 -4.43 -13.05
C ASP A 35 -5.11 -4.86 -11.84
N PRO A 36 -6.45 -4.84 -11.95
CA PRO A 36 -7.33 -5.36 -10.91
C PRO A 36 -7.10 -6.86 -10.71
N THR A 37 -7.31 -7.30 -9.48
CA THR A 37 -7.36 -8.71 -9.11
C THR A 37 -8.62 -8.99 -8.29
N GLY A 38 -9.17 -10.19 -8.42
CA GLY A 38 -10.22 -10.70 -7.54
C GLY A 38 -9.69 -11.63 -6.45
N THR A 39 -8.37 -11.85 -6.40
CA THR A 39 -7.73 -12.64 -5.35
C THR A 39 -7.56 -11.77 -4.11
N ASP A 40 -8.05 -12.29 -2.98
CA ASP A 40 -7.74 -11.80 -1.66
C ASP A 40 -6.46 -12.46 -1.15
N PHE A 41 -5.46 -11.64 -0.81
CA PHE A 41 -4.13 -12.09 -0.39
C PHE A 41 -3.91 -11.98 1.13
N PHE A 42 -4.68 -11.20 1.86
CA PHE A 42 -4.39 -10.88 3.26
C PHE A 42 -5.65 -10.92 4.13
N ILE A 43 -5.53 -11.50 5.32
CA ILE A 43 -6.69 -11.74 6.20
C ILE A 43 -7.06 -10.53 7.08
N ASP A 44 -6.28 -9.44 7.05
CA ASP A 44 -6.39 -8.31 7.96
C ASP A 44 -6.70 -6.96 7.28
N ASP A 45 -7.03 -6.96 5.98
CA ASP A 45 -7.36 -5.76 5.22
C ASP A 45 -8.83 -5.65 4.77
N ASP A 46 -9.69 -6.63 5.05
CA ASP A 46 -11.14 -6.60 4.75
C ASP A 46 -11.88 -5.32 5.22
N ALA A 47 -11.43 -4.72 6.32
CA ALA A 47 -12.02 -3.49 6.87
C ALA A 47 -11.35 -2.20 6.35
N SER A 48 -10.31 -2.35 5.54
CA SER A 48 -9.53 -1.24 4.99
C SER A 48 -10.19 -0.70 3.74
N VAL A 49 -10.36 0.63 3.68
CA VAL A 49 -10.75 1.31 2.43
C VAL A 49 -9.73 1.13 1.29
N PHE A 50 -8.56 0.58 1.59
CA PHE A 50 -7.46 0.32 0.66
C PHE A 50 -7.32 -1.14 0.25
N GLU A 51 -8.18 -2.06 0.71
CA GLU A 51 -8.11 -3.51 0.40
C GLU A 51 -7.86 -3.78 -1.09
N GLY A 52 -8.66 -3.15 -1.97
CA GLY A 52 -8.49 -3.30 -3.41
C GLY A 52 -7.15 -2.77 -3.96
N ASP A 53 -6.57 -1.73 -3.36
CA ASP A 53 -5.23 -1.24 -3.72
C ASP A 53 -4.15 -2.22 -3.23
N ILE A 54 -4.33 -2.78 -2.03
CA ILE A 54 -3.41 -3.73 -1.39
C ILE A 54 -3.32 -5.03 -2.20
N ASN A 55 -4.46 -5.60 -2.57
CA ASN A 55 -4.51 -6.83 -3.34
C ASN A 55 -3.87 -6.68 -4.73
N ARG A 56 -3.97 -5.50 -5.37
CA ARG A 56 -3.27 -5.21 -6.63
C ARG A 56 -1.75 -5.16 -6.46
N LEU A 57 -1.26 -4.56 -5.38
CA LEU A 57 0.17 -4.57 -5.06
C LEU A 57 0.68 -6.00 -4.84
N ALA A 58 -0.10 -6.85 -4.19
CA ALA A 58 0.27 -8.25 -3.96
C ALA A 58 0.32 -9.03 -5.28
N ALA A 59 -0.71 -8.86 -6.13
CA ALA A 59 -0.74 -9.47 -7.46
C ALA A 59 0.45 -9.03 -8.34
N ALA A 60 0.89 -7.76 -8.21
CA ALA A 60 2.07 -7.23 -8.89
C ALA A 60 3.41 -7.60 -8.22
N GLY A 61 3.41 -8.34 -7.11
CA GLY A 61 4.64 -8.74 -6.40
C GLY A 61 5.35 -7.59 -5.66
N ILE A 62 4.68 -6.46 -5.46
CA ILE A 62 5.25 -5.27 -4.82
C ILE A 62 5.26 -5.43 -3.28
N THR A 63 4.23 -6.05 -2.73
CA THR A 63 4.13 -6.35 -1.29
C THR A 63 4.15 -7.85 -1.03
N LEU A 64 4.69 -8.25 0.12
CA LEU A 64 4.77 -9.64 0.59
C LEU A 64 4.19 -9.82 2.00
N GLY A 65 3.38 -8.89 2.49
CA GLY A 65 2.83 -8.93 3.85
C GLY A 65 3.76 -8.37 4.93
N CYS A 66 3.37 -8.54 6.20
CA CYS A 66 4.03 -7.95 7.38
C CYS A 66 4.33 -8.95 8.51
N ASN A 67 3.89 -10.20 8.43
CA ASN A 67 3.98 -11.19 9.51
C ASN A 67 4.73 -12.47 9.08
N PRO A 68 6.05 -12.38 8.85
CA PRO A 68 6.83 -13.55 8.48
C PRO A 68 6.84 -14.61 9.61
N PRO A 69 6.94 -15.91 9.27
CA PRO A 69 7.11 -16.43 7.91
C PRO A 69 5.80 -16.59 7.13
N THR A 70 4.64 -16.46 7.78
CA THR A 70 3.33 -16.75 7.17
C THR A 70 2.96 -15.74 6.09
N ASN A 71 3.18 -14.44 6.35
CA ASN A 71 2.96 -13.36 5.38
C ASN A 71 1.52 -13.29 4.84
N ASP A 72 0.53 -13.67 5.65
CA ASP A 72 -0.91 -13.58 5.34
C ASP A 72 -1.57 -12.30 5.90
N GLN A 73 -0.81 -11.40 6.51
CA GLN A 73 -1.27 -10.07 6.93
C GLN A 73 -0.55 -8.95 6.18
N TYR A 74 -1.27 -7.87 5.87
CA TYR A 74 -0.73 -6.65 5.27
C TYR A 74 -0.40 -5.56 6.30
N CYS A 75 -1.09 -5.52 7.44
CA CYS A 75 -0.99 -4.47 8.46
C CYS A 75 -1.32 -3.06 7.91
N PRO A 76 -2.53 -2.79 7.38
CA PRO A 76 -2.83 -1.57 6.61
C PRO A 76 -2.67 -0.26 7.39
N ASN A 77 -2.84 -0.30 8.71
CA ASN A 77 -2.77 0.88 9.58
C ASN A 77 -1.35 1.17 10.10
N SER A 78 -0.39 0.27 9.91
CA SER A 78 0.99 0.49 10.35
C SER A 78 1.65 1.57 9.49
N LEU A 79 2.55 2.35 10.10
CA LEU A 79 3.33 3.37 9.39
C LEU A 79 4.40 2.70 8.53
N VAL A 80 4.72 3.32 7.39
CA VAL A 80 5.78 2.85 6.49
C VAL A 80 7.13 3.43 6.94
N THR A 81 8.08 2.57 7.26
CA THR A 81 9.47 2.98 7.50
C THR A 81 10.18 3.34 6.19
N ARG A 82 11.28 4.09 6.27
CA ARG A 82 12.11 4.42 5.09
C ARG A 82 12.63 3.17 4.35
N ALA A 83 12.95 2.10 5.09
CA ALA A 83 13.43 0.85 4.52
C ALA A 83 12.31 0.10 3.77
N GLU A 84 11.10 0.07 4.33
CA GLU A 84 9.94 -0.51 3.64
C GLU A 84 9.57 0.29 2.40
N MET A 85 9.59 1.63 2.48
CA MET A 85 9.39 2.49 1.31
C MET A 85 10.39 2.17 0.21
N ALA A 86 11.68 2.04 0.54
CA ALA A 86 12.70 1.66 -0.44
C ALA A 86 12.41 0.28 -1.06
N THR A 87 11.98 -0.69 -0.25
CA THR A 87 11.59 -2.02 -0.73
C THR A 87 10.40 -1.98 -1.69
N PHE A 88 9.36 -1.21 -1.34
CA PHE A 88 8.20 -1.04 -2.23
C PHE A 88 8.60 -0.40 -3.54
N LEU A 89 9.38 0.69 -3.51
CA LEU A 89 9.82 1.40 -4.71
C LEU A 89 10.71 0.52 -5.59
N ALA A 90 11.61 -0.25 -5.01
CA ALA A 90 12.49 -1.11 -5.78
C ALA A 90 11.72 -2.22 -6.49
N ARG A 91 10.74 -2.85 -5.85
CA ARG A 91 9.87 -3.84 -6.50
C ARG A 91 8.96 -3.21 -7.54
N ALA A 92 8.38 -2.04 -7.21
CA ALA A 92 7.50 -1.30 -8.12
C ALA A 92 8.19 -0.81 -9.39
N LEU A 93 9.50 -0.54 -9.32
CA LEU A 93 10.30 -0.01 -10.43
C LEU A 93 11.28 -1.05 -11.00
N GLU A 94 11.18 -2.32 -10.56
CA GLU A 94 12.04 -3.43 -10.97
C GLU A 94 13.54 -3.09 -10.89
N LEU A 95 13.95 -2.47 -9.78
CA LEU A 95 15.35 -2.10 -9.56
C LEU A 95 16.17 -3.30 -9.11
N ASP A 96 17.31 -3.51 -9.76
CA ASP A 96 18.37 -4.39 -9.24
C ASP A 96 19.04 -3.69 -8.04
N ILE A 97 18.74 -4.15 -6.83
CA ILE A 97 19.35 -3.73 -5.56
C ILE A 97 20.09 -4.87 -4.88
#